data_AF-A0A533ZJQ1-F1
#
_entry.id   AF-A0A533ZJQ1-F1
#
_cell.length_a   1.000
_cell.length_b   1.000
_cell.length_c   1.000
_cell.angle_alpha   90.00
_cell.angle_beta   90.00
_cell.angle_gamma   90.00
#
_symmetry.space_group_name_H-M   'P 1'
#
loop_
_entity.id
_entity.type
_entity.pdbx_description
1 polymer ?
#
loop_
_entity_poly.entity_id
_entity_poly.type
_entity_poly.pdbx_seq_one_letter_code
_entity_poly.pdbx_strand_id
1 'polypeptide(L)'
;MPVAVGPAGVPTRGEPLGTADRLLKLLDEEFPSPRVALHYKTPLQLLVATILSAQCTDERVNQVTKGLFARYRTAKDYARADPARLEAEIRPTGFYKAKARSLIKTGQALVSRFGGEVSVVVDTHVKRVTRRLGLVDTDDPEKIEFALQRLLPKGRWTRASHQLLLHGRHICQARVPKCHECRLYDHCPWEGKRPA
;
A
#
# COMPACT_ATOMS: atom_id res chain seq x y z
N MET A 1 3.71 -36.01 19.10
CA MET A 1 3.20 -36.79 17.95
C MET A 1 4.27 -36.69 16.86
N PRO A 2 4.85 -37.80 16.38
CA PRO A 2 6.09 -37.80 15.61
C PRO A 2 5.87 -37.26 14.19
N VAL A 3 6.86 -36.53 13.69
CA VAL A 3 6.90 -35.92 12.35
C VAL A 3 7.33 -36.98 11.33
N ALA A 4 6.50 -37.26 10.34
CA ALA A 4 6.83 -38.17 9.25
C ALA A 4 7.81 -37.49 8.27
N VAL A 5 8.96 -38.13 8.04
CA VAL A 5 9.99 -37.70 7.08
C VAL A 5 9.67 -38.32 5.71
N GLY A 6 9.25 -37.50 4.75
CA GLY A 6 9.12 -37.88 3.33
C GLY A 6 10.42 -37.64 2.56
N PRO A 7 10.65 -38.32 1.42
CA PRO A 7 11.94 -38.31 0.74
C PRO A 7 12.15 -37.05 -0.11
N ALA A 8 13.37 -36.53 -0.05
CA ALA A 8 14.03 -35.60 -0.98
C ALA A 8 13.27 -34.31 -1.40
N GLY A 9 13.64 -33.18 -0.77
CA GLY A 9 14.06 -32.00 -1.54
C GLY A 9 13.03 -30.91 -1.87
N VAL A 10 11.92 -30.77 -1.13
CA VAL A 10 11.10 -29.55 -1.17
C VAL A 10 10.75 -29.14 0.26
N PRO A 11 11.06 -27.90 0.72
CA PRO A 11 10.61 -27.42 2.03
C PRO A 11 9.08 -27.31 2.05
N THR A 12 8.44 -28.36 2.57
CA THR A 12 7.00 -28.46 2.77
C THR A 12 6.63 -27.70 4.03
N ARG A 13 5.94 -26.56 3.82
CA ARG A 13 5.42 -25.62 4.83
C ARG A 13 6.52 -24.88 5.61
N GLY A 14 6.68 -23.62 5.22
CA GLY A 14 7.33 -22.62 6.04
C GLY A 14 6.61 -22.39 7.37
N GLU A 15 7.32 -22.03 8.44
CA GLU A 15 6.68 -21.58 9.68
C GLU A 15 5.67 -20.46 9.35
N PRO A 16 4.45 -20.47 9.92
CA PRO A 16 3.51 -19.37 9.72
C PRO A 16 4.21 -18.07 10.07
N LEU A 17 3.93 -16.99 9.32
CA LEU A 17 4.50 -15.65 9.54
C LEU A 17 4.48 -15.25 11.03
N GLY A 18 3.54 -15.80 11.80
CA GLY A 18 3.58 -15.89 13.26
C GLY A 18 3.18 -14.59 13.94
N THR A 19 3.62 -13.46 13.39
CA THR A 19 3.26 -12.10 13.82
C THR A 19 3.33 -11.12 12.64
N ALA A 20 2.60 -10.00 12.77
CA ALA A 20 2.72 -8.87 11.85
C ALA A 20 4.16 -8.32 11.79
N ASP A 21 4.90 -8.37 12.90
CA ASP A 21 6.28 -7.85 12.98
C ASP A 21 7.24 -8.60 12.05
N ARG A 22 7.11 -9.93 11.94
CA ARG A 22 7.95 -10.71 11.03
C ARG A 22 7.67 -10.36 9.57
N LEU A 23 6.41 -10.24 9.19
CA LEU A 23 6.01 -9.79 7.85
C LEU A 23 6.63 -8.43 7.54
N LEU A 24 6.47 -7.47 8.44
CA LEU A 24 6.97 -6.12 8.27
C LEU A 24 8.49 -6.06 8.15
N LYS A 25 9.22 -6.87 8.94
CA LYS A 25 10.67 -6.99 8.86
C LYS A 25 11.12 -7.48 7.48
N LEU A 26 10.53 -8.58 6.99
CA LEU A 26 10.88 -9.15 5.69
C LEU A 26 10.56 -8.20 4.53
N LEU A 27 9.43 -7.48 4.61
CA LEU A 27 9.07 -6.45 3.64
C LEU A 27 10.03 -5.25 3.66
N ASP A 28 10.52 -4.85 4.84
CA ASP A 28 11.53 -3.79 4.99
C ASP A 28 12.89 -4.19 4.41
N GLU A 29 13.29 -5.45 4.55
CA GLU A 29 14.53 -5.97 3.97
C GLU A 29 14.43 -6.10 2.44
N GLU A 30 13.29 -6.53 1.91
CA GLU A 30 13.09 -6.71 0.47
C GLU A 30 12.90 -5.37 -0.26
N PHE A 31 12.18 -4.43 0.36
CA PHE A 31 11.89 -3.11 -0.20
C PHE A 31 12.17 -2.00 0.83
N PRO A 32 13.45 -1.67 1.08
CA PRO A 32 13.86 -0.74 2.14
C PRO A 32 13.42 0.71 1.88
N SER A 33 13.36 1.12 0.62
CA SER A 33 12.82 2.44 0.24
C SER A 33 12.18 2.36 -1.13
N PRO A 34 10.90 2.74 -1.27
CA PRO A 34 10.34 2.97 -2.59
C PRO A 34 11.05 4.17 -3.22
N ARG A 35 11.63 3.99 -4.40
CA ARG A 35 12.09 5.13 -5.21
C ARG A 35 10.86 5.94 -5.57
N VAL A 36 10.72 7.17 -5.06
CA VAL A 36 9.55 8.00 -5.38
C VAL A 36 9.99 9.28 -6.06
N ALA A 37 9.44 9.52 -7.24
CA ALA A 37 9.61 10.77 -8.00
C ALA A 37 8.86 11.95 -7.37
N LEU A 38 7.83 11.66 -6.57
CA LEU A 38 7.04 12.63 -5.82
C LEU A 38 7.64 12.87 -4.43
N HIS A 39 7.74 14.13 -4.02
CA HIS A 39 8.23 14.55 -2.70
C HIS A 39 7.09 14.54 -1.68
N TYR A 40 7.24 13.74 -0.62
CA TYR A 40 6.30 13.66 0.50
C TYR A 40 7.02 13.20 1.77
N LYS A 41 6.39 13.44 2.94
CA LYS A 41 6.87 13.02 4.26
C LYS A 41 5.89 12.13 5.00
N THR A 42 4.62 12.12 4.59
CA THR A 42 3.55 11.38 5.27
C THR A 42 2.69 10.59 4.28
N PRO A 43 1.99 9.55 4.73
CA PRO A 43 0.99 8.86 3.94
C PRO A 43 -0.03 9.74 3.23
N LEU A 44 -0.56 10.74 3.95
CA LEU A 44 -1.53 11.68 3.40
C LEU A 44 -0.92 12.49 2.25
N GLN A 45 0.31 12.96 2.42
CA GLN A 45 1.01 13.70 1.38
C GLN A 45 1.24 12.83 0.14
N LEU A 46 1.61 11.55 0.31
CA LEU A 46 1.74 10.63 -0.82
C LEU A 46 0.40 10.46 -1.55
N LEU A 47 -0.69 10.19 -0.83
CA LEU A 47 -2.02 10.02 -1.41
C LEU A 47 -2.46 11.27 -2.20
N VAL A 48 -2.27 12.45 -1.63
CA VAL A 48 -2.57 13.73 -2.29
C VAL A 48 -1.70 13.90 -3.54
N ALA A 49 -0.39 13.65 -3.45
CA ALA A 49 0.51 13.75 -4.59
C ALA A 49 0.12 12.77 -5.71
N THR A 50 -0.33 11.56 -5.37
CA THR A 50 -0.84 10.57 -6.35
C THR A 50 -2.12 11.04 -7.03
N ILE A 51 -3.07 11.64 -6.30
CA ILE A 51 -4.27 12.23 -6.91
C ILE A 51 -3.88 13.36 -7.87
N LEU A 52 -2.88 14.16 -7.50
CA LEU A 52 -2.41 15.27 -8.32
C LEU A 52 -1.58 14.83 -9.53
N SER A 53 -0.88 13.70 -9.46
CA SER A 53 -0.04 13.19 -10.56
C SER A 53 -0.84 12.56 -11.71
N ALA A 54 -2.12 12.25 -11.49
CA ALA A 54 -2.99 11.79 -12.57
C ALA A 54 -2.97 12.79 -13.74
N GLN A 55 -2.42 12.36 -14.88
CA GLN A 55 -2.25 13.18 -16.09
C GLN A 55 -1.49 14.50 -15.84
N CYS A 56 -0.46 14.44 -14.99
CA CYS A 56 0.44 15.56 -14.67
C CYS A 56 1.87 15.04 -14.50
N THR A 57 2.87 15.89 -14.71
CA THR A 57 4.28 15.51 -14.51
C THR A 57 4.66 15.57 -13.04
N ASP A 58 5.53 14.66 -12.59
CA ASP A 58 5.99 14.63 -11.20
C ASP A 58 6.63 15.95 -10.77
N GLU A 59 7.39 16.60 -11.66
CA GLU A 59 7.99 17.91 -11.40
C GLU A 59 6.92 18.98 -11.08
N ARG A 60 5.85 19.05 -11.89
CA ARG A 60 4.78 20.02 -11.68
C ARG A 60 4.03 19.73 -10.38
N VAL A 61 3.78 18.46 -10.07
CA VAL A 61 3.18 18.05 -8.79
C VAL A 61 4.07 18.50 -7.64
N ASN A 62 5.37 18.24 -7.70
CA ASN A 62 6.33 18.62 -6.67
C ASN A 62 6.42 20.14 -6.46
N GLN A 63 6.23 20.96 -7.49
CA GLN A 63 6.15 22.41 -7.36
C GLN A 63 4.87 22.84 -6.62
N VAL A 64 3.72 22.27 -6.97
CA VAL A 64 2.42 22.60 -6.36
C VAL A 64 2.35 22.13 -4.90
N THR A 65 2.84 20.92 -4.61
CA THR A 65 2.71 20.32 -3.27
C THR A 65 3.53 21.03 -2.19
N LYS A 66 4.62 21.74 -2.54
CA LYS A 66 5.43 22.52 -1.60
C LYS A 66 4.58 23.48 -0.75
N GLY A 67 3.72 24.27 -1.41
CA GLY A 67 2.82 25.21 -0.72
C GLY A 67 1.57 24.51 -0.17
N LEU A 68 1.05 23.53 -0.90
CA LEU A 68 -0.17 22.81 -0.53
C LEU A 68 -0.01 22.09 0.81
N PHE A 69 1.08 21.35 1.00
CA PHE A 69 1.31 20.55 2.21
C PHE A 69 1.56 21.39 3.47
N ALA A 70 2.02 22.64 3.31
CA ALA A 70 2.14 23.55 4.43
C ALA A 70 0.76 24.00 4.96
N ARG A 71 -0.23 24.11 4.06
CA ARG A 71 -1.58 24.61 4.31
C ARG A 71 -2.56 23.50 4.71
N TYR A 72 -2.52 22.36 4.03
CA TYR A 72 -3.37 21.20 4.31
C TYR A 72 -2.51 20.08 4.88
N ARG A 73 -2.49 19.96 6.21
CA ARG A 73 -1.59 19.06 6.95
C ARG A 73 -2.29 17.76 7.34
N THR A 74 -3.61 17.80 7.48
CA THR A 74 -4.44 16.71 7.97
C THR A 74 -5.57 16.39 6.99
N ALA A 75 -6.14 15.19 7.07
CA ALA A 75 -7.30 14.83 6.26
C ALA A 75 -8.50 15.77 6.50
N LYS A 76 -8.61 16.33 7.72
CA LYS A 76 -9.64 17.30 8.10
C LYS A 76 -9.49 18.62 7.35
N ASP A 77 -8.26 19.07 7.07
CA ASP A 77 -8.01 20.27 6.29
C ASP A 77 -8.54 20.10 4.86
N TYR A 78 -8.30 18.95 4.24
CA TYR A 78 -8.86 18.62 2.93
C TYR A 78 -10.38 18.45 2.97
N ALA A 79 -10.92 17.79 4.00
CA ALA A 79 -12.35 17.54 4.15
C ALA A 79 -13.18 18.83 4.22
N ARG A 80 -12.58 19.91 4.75
CA ARG A 80 -13.18 21.23 4.96
C ARG A 80 -12.64 22.29 4.00
N ALA A 81 -11.86 21.89 3.01
CA ALA A 81 -11.25 22.84 2.08
C ALA A 81 -12.33 23.58 1.29
N ASP A 82 -12.16 24.90 1.14
CA ASP A 82 -12.96 25.69 0.21
C ASP A 82 -12.64 25.24 -1.23
N PRO A 83 -13.63 24.75 -2.00
CA PRO A 83 -13.41 24.27 -3.36
C PRO A 83 -12.77 25.33 -4.27
N ALA A 84 -13.21 26.58 -4.19
CA ALA A 84 -12.71 27.63 -5.09
C ALA A 84 -11.23 27.92 -4.86
N ARG A 85 -10.83 28.04 -3.59
CA ARG A 85 -9.42 28.20 -3.20
C ARG A 85 -8.57 26.99 -3.56
N LEU A 86 -9.02 25.78 -3.23
CA LEU A 86 -8.27 24.56 -3.52
C LEU A 86 -8.08 24.38 -5.03
N GLU A 87 -9.12 24.66 -5.83
CA GLU A 87 -9.05 24.66 -7.29
C GLU A 87 -8.01 25.65 -7.82
N ALA A 88 -7.96 26.86 -7.27
CA ALA A 88 -6.96 27.87 -7.66
C ALA A 88 -5.52 27.41 -7.33
N GLU A 89 -5.32 26.82 -6.15
CA GLU A 89 -4.01 26.36 -5.67
C GLU A 89 -3.47 25.17 -6.48
N ILE A 90 -4.34 24.26 -6.94
CA ILE A 90 -3.94 23.07 -7.72
C ILE A 90 -4.16 23.22 -9.23
N ARG A 91 -4.63 24.39 -9.70
CA ARG A 91 -4.86 24.70 -11.12
C ARG A 91 -3.70 24.30 -12.05
N PRO A 92 -2.41 24.49 -11.67
CA PRO A 92 -1.28 24.11 -12.52
C PRO A 92 -1.15 22.61 -12.82
N THR A 93 -1.89 21.75 -12.11
CA THR A 93 -1.82 20.28 -12.29
C THR A 93 -2.75 19.75 -13.39
N GLY A 94 -3.58 20.60 -14.01
CA GLY A 94 -4.60 20.16 -14.99
C GLY A 94 -5.73 19.35 -14.34
N PHE A 95 -6.90 19.27 -14.99
CA PHE A 95 -8.10 18.61 -14.44
C PHE A 95 -8.45 19.00 -12.98
N TYR A 96 -8.09 20.22 -12.60
CA TYR A 96 -8.04 20.67 -11.20
C TYR A 96 -9.41 20.61 -10.50
N LYS A 97 -10.52 20.86 -11.21
CA LYS A 97 -11.87 20.73 -10.64
C LYS A 97 -12.17 19.30 -10.20
N ALA A 98 -11.81 18.32 -11.03
CA ALA A 98 -12.00 16.90 -10.69
C ALA A 98 -11.07 16.49 -9.54
N LYS A 99 -9.79 16.91 -9.59
CA LYS A 99 -8.81 16.65 -8.53
C LYS A 99 -9.22 17.27 -7.20
N ALA A 100 -9.69 18.51 -7.17
CA ALA A 100 -10.17 19.19 -5.96
C ALA A 100 -11.33 18.43 -5.33
N ARG A 101 -12.33 18.02 -6.13
CA ARG A 101 -13.42 17.17 -5.65
C ARG A 101 -12.91 15.84 -5.08
N SER A 102 -11.96 15.19 -5.75
CA SER A 102 -11.36 13.94 -5.25
C SER A 102 -10.62 14.14 -3.94
N LEU A 103 -9.83 15.21 -3.80
CA LEU A 103 -9.11 15.53 -2.56
C LEU A 103 -10.07 15.79 -1.39
N ILE A 104 -11.13 16.58 -1.60
CA ILE A 104 -12.13 16.87 -0.58
C ILE A 104 -12.87 15.60 -0.16
N LYS A 105 -13.38 14.83 -1.13
CA LYS A 105 -14.08 13.56 -0.85
C LYS A 105 -13.18 12.54 -0.15
N THR A 106 -11.91 12.48 -0.55
CA THR A 106 -10.91 11.64 0.12
C THR A 106 -10.72 12.09 1.57
N GLY A 107 -10.51 13.38 1.82
CA GLY A 107 -10.42 13.93 3.18
C GLY A 107 -11.65 13.59 4.02
N GLN A 108 -12.86 13.75 3.47
CA GLN A 108 -14.11 13.40 4.14
C GLN A 108 -14.20 11.91 4.49
N ALA A 109 -13.88 11.04 3.54
CA ALA A 109 -13.88 9.59 3.76
C ALA A 109 -12.84 9.15 4.80
N LEU A 110 -11.63 9.72 4.75
CA LEU A 110 -10.59 9.47 5.74
C LEU A 110 -11.05 9.86 7.14
N VAL A 111 -11.66 11.04 7.29
CA VAL A 111 -12.18 11.50 8.59
C VAL A 111 -13.32 10.62 9.09
N SER A 112 -14.32 10.33 8.25
CA SER A 112 -15.53 9.62 8.69
C SER A 112 -15.34 8.13 8.90
N ARG A 113 -14.50 7.47 8.09
CA ARG A 113 -14.32 6.00 8.12
C ARG A 113 -13.04 5.56 8.82
N PHE A 114 -11.99 6.39 8.78
CA PHE A 114 -10.63 5.97 9.16
C PHE A 114 -9.99 6.88 10.22
N GLY A 115 -10.76 7.77 10.85
CA GLY A 115 -10.28 8.66 11.91
C GLY A 115 -9.26 9.70 11.44
N GLY A 116 -9.20 9.97 10.13
CA GLY A 116 -8.28 10.93 9.51
C GLY A 116 -6.96 10.34 9.02
N GLU A 117 -6.74 9.05 9.19
CA GLU A 117 -5.52 8.34 8.75
C GLU A 117 -5.71 7.66 7.40
N VAL A 118 -4.67 7.68 6.56
CA VAL A 118 -4.68 6.96 5.28
C VAL A 118 -4.67 5.46 5.54
N SER A 119 -5.69 4.77 5.04
CA SER A 119 -5.86 3.34 5.23
C SER A 119 -4.97 2.49 4.30
N VAL A 120 -5.03 1.17 4.51
CA VAL A 120 -4.36 0.18 3.67
C VAL A 120 -5.02 0.16 2.29
N VAL A 121 -4.27 0.54 1.25
CA VAL A 121 -4.77 0.46 -0.12
C VAL A 121 -4.69 -0.99 -0.61
N VAL A 122 -5.82 -1.54 -1.05
CA VAL A 122 -5.90 -2.89 -1.61
C VAL A 122 -6.13 -2.81 -3.12
N ASP A 123 -5.10 -3.19 -3.88
CA ASP A 123 -5.20 -3.37 -5.32
C ASP A 123 -5.14 -4.87 -5.69
N THR A 124 -5.06 -5.17 -6.99
CA THR A 124 -4.97 -6.56 -7.47
C THR A 124 -3.67 -7.26 -7.06
N HIS A 125 -2.58 -6.53 -6.81
CA HIS A 125 -1.32 -7.08 -6.34
C HIS A 125 -1.40 -7.41 -4.85
N VAL A 126 -1.82 -6.44 -4.03
CA VAL A 126 -2.03 -6.60 -2.58
C VAL A 126 -3.01 -7.74 -2.32
N LYS A 127 -4.17 -7.76 -2.99
CA LYS A 127 -5.15 -8.84 -2.90
C LYS A 127 -4.53 -10.22 -3.15
N ARG A 128 -3.77 -10.36 -4.24
CA ARG A 128 -3.15 -11.65 -4.61
C ARG A 128 -2.10 -12.07 -3.59
N VAL A 129 -1.22 -11.15 -3.20
CA VAL A 129 -0.13 -11.42 -2.27
C VAL A 129 -0.67 -11.83 -0.92
N THR A 130 -1.64 -11.10 -0.37
CA THR A 130 -2.19 -11.38 0.96
C THR A 130 -2.91 -12.72 1.01
N ARG A 131 -3.61 -13.10 -0.07
CA ARG A 131 -4.22 -14.43 -0.21
C ARG A 131 -3.18 -15.54 -0.30
N ARG A 132 -2.14 -15.39 -1.15
CA ARG A 132 -1.07 -16.39 -1.29
C ARG A 132 -0.27 -16.57 0.00
N LEU A 133 -0.04 -15.48 0.74
CA LEU A 133 0.62 -15.52 2.05
C LEU A 133 -0.27 -16.08 3.16
N GLY A 134 -1.54 -16.39 2.89
CA GLY A 134 -2.49 -16.89 3.88
C GLY A 134 -2.89 -15.85 4.92
N LEU A 135 -2.71 -14.55 4.63
CA LEU A 135 -3.10 -13.45 5.53
C LEU A 135 -4.61 -13.21 5.53
N VAL A 136 -5.28 -13.53 4.43
CA VAL A 136 -6.72 -13.36 4.22
C VAL A 136 -7.27 -14.50 3.35
N ASP A 137 -8.52 -14.87 3.58
CA ASP A 137 -9.26 -15.92 2.85
C ASP A 137 -10.33 -15.37 1.89
N THR A 138 -10.52 -14.05 1.87
CA THR A 138 -11.52 -13.35 1.05
C THR A 138 -10.93 -12.69 -0.20
N ASP A 139 -11.76 -12.49 -1.22
CA ASP A 139 -11.44 -11.73 -2.46
C ASP A 139 -12.03 -10.31 -2.46
N ASP A 140 -12.81 -9.97 -1.44
CA ASP A 140 -13.44 -8.66 -1.25
C ASP A 140 -12.41 -7.62 -0.78
N PRO A 141 -12.15 -6.54 -1.54
CA PRO A 141 -11.13 -5.55 -1.19
C PRO A 141 -11.36 -4.85 0.15
N GLU A 142 -12.61 -4.58 0.53
CA GLU A 142 -12.92 -3.91 1.80
C GLU A 142 -12.62 -4.83 2.97
N LYS A 143 -13.01 -6.12 2.88
CA LYS A 143 -12.68 -7.10 3.93
C LYS A 143 -11.18 -7.33 4.06
N ILE A 144 -10.44 -7.33 2.95
CA ILE A 144 -8.97 -7.42 2.97
C ILE A 144 -8.37 -6.19 3.66
N GLU A 145 -8.86 -5.00 3.34
CA GLU A 145 -8.43 -3.75 3.98
C GLU A 145 -8.63 -3.83 5.49
N PHE A 146 -9.81 -4.22 5.96
CA PHE A 146 -10.08 -4.37 7.39
C PHE A 146 -9.20 -5.44 8.06
N ALA A 147 -8.97 -6.58 7.41
CA ALA A 147 -8.10 -7.63 7.94
C ALA A 147 -6.66 -7.13 8.11
N LEU A 148 -6.14 -6.42 7.12
CA LEU A 148 -4.79 -5.83 7.18
C LEU A 148 -4.70 -4.70 8.21
N GLN A 149 -5.75 -3.89 8.37
CA GLN A 149 -5.79 -2.86 9.42
C GLN A 149 -5.75 -3.46 10.83
N ARG A 150 -6.35 -4.64 11.03
CA ARG A 150 -6.33 -5.38 12.30
C ARG A 150 -4.98 -6.06 12.55
N LEU A 151 -4.33 -6.53 11.49
CA LEU A 151 -3.03 -7.20 11.56
C LEU A 151 -1.89 -6.20 11.78
N LEU A 152 -1.90 -5.07 11.07
CA LEU A 152 -0.76 -4.16 10.97
C LEU A 152 -0.92 -2.94 11.91
N PRO A 153 0.16 -2.46 12.56
CA PRO A 153 0.14 -1.21 13.30
C PRO A 153 -0.27 -0.04 12.40
N LYS A 154 -1.06 0.91 12.92
CA LYS A 154 -1.57 2.07 12.15
C LYS A 154 -0.48 2.83 11.39
N GLY A 155 0.65 3.11 12.04
CA GLY A 155 1.79 3.82 11.42
C GLY A 155 2.48 3.06 10.28
N ARG A 156 2.18 1.76 10.10
CA ARG A 156 2.77 0.90 9.07
C ARG A 156 1.86 0.67 7.87
N TRP A 157 0.59 1.06 7.91
CA TRP A 157 -0.40 0.75 6.86
C TRP A 157 0.08 1.12 5.46
N THR A 158 0.44 2.38 5.23
CA THR A 158 0.82 2.86 3.89
C THR A 158 2.10 2.22 3.38
N ARG A 159 3.12 2.11 4.23
CA ARG A 159 4.40 1.52 3.85
C ARG A 159 4.23 0.04 3.55
N ALA A 160 3.53 -0.69 4.41
CA ALA A 160 3.26 -2.11 4.20
C ALA A 160 2.41 -2.35 2.95
N SER A 161 1.36 -1.56 2.71
CA SER A 161 0.58 -1.62 1.45
C SER A 161 1.46 -1.44 0.23
N HIS A 162 2.36 -0.46 0.25
CA HIS A 162 3.26 -0.20 -0.86
C HIS A 162 4.26 -1.35 -1.05
N GLN A 163 4.83 -1.88 0.03
CA GLN A 163 5.75 -3.02 -0.03
C GLN A 163 5.04 -4.28 -0.55
N LEU A 164 3.80 -4.53 -0.14
CA LEU A 164 2.97 -5.63 -0.65
C LEU A 164 2.65 -5.46 -2.14
N LEU A 165 2.37 -4.22 -2.58
CA LEU A 165 2.20 -3.90 -4.00
C LEU A 165 3.48 -4.15 -4.79
N LEU A 166 4.63 -3.64 -4.34
CA LEU A 166 5.93 -3.84 -4.98
C LEU A 166 6.30 -5.32 -5.03
N HIS A 167 6.09 -6.04 -3.94
CA HIS A 167 6.27 -7.49 -3.86
C HIS A 167 5.40 -8.19 -4.91
N GLY A 168 4.11 -7.87 -4.96
CA GLY A 168 3.19 -8.46 -5.95
C GLY A 168 3.53 -8.08 -7.39
N ARG A 169 4.12 -6.91 -7.63
CA ARG A 169 4.50 -6.44 -8.96
C ARG A 169 5.79 -7.06 -9.45
N HIS A 170 6.80 -7.16 -8.60
CA HIS A 170 8.15 -7.54 -8.99
C HIS A 170 8.47 -9.01 -8.71
N ILE A 171 7.97 -9.57 -7.60
CA ILE A 171 8.32 -10.92 -7.12
C ILE A 171 7.15 -11.88 -7.28
N CYS A 172 6.03 -11.63 -6.60
CA CYS A 172 4.84 -12.49 -6.58
C CYS A 172 3.89 -12.18 -7.75
N GLN A 173 4.42 -12.30 -8.96
CA GLN A 173 3.69 -12.06 -10.20
C GLN A 173 2.53 -13.05 -10.40
N ALA A 174 1.50 -12.63 -11.12
CA ALA A 174 0.27 -13.41 -11.29
C ALA A 174 0.52 -14.75 -11.98
N ARG A 175 1.30 -14.74 -13.08
CA ARG A 175 1.56 -15.93 -13.93
C ARG A 175 2.79 -16.72 -13.48
N VAL A 176 3.96 -16.06 -13.45
CA VAL A 176 5.26 -16.69 -13.15
C VAL A 176 5.92 -15.96 -11.97
N PRO A 177 5.59 -16.33 -10.73
CA PRO A 177 6.20 -15.71 -9.56
C PRO A 177 7.66 -16.15 -9.40
N LYS A 178 8.51 -15.22 -8.97
CA LYS A 178 9.93 -15.43 -8.72
C LYS A 178 10.16 -15.94 -7.29
N CYS A 179 9.64 -17.13 -6.99
CA CYS A 179 9.68 -17.68 -5.62
C CYS A 179 11.11 -17.87 -5.10
N HIS A 180 12.09 -18.15 -5.96
CA HIS A 180 13.51 -18.25 -5.61
C HIS A 180 14.14 -16.91 -5.17
N GLU A 181 13.59 -15.78 -5.60
CA GLU A 181 14.03 -14.44 -5.17
C GLU A 181 13.22 -13.91 -3.97
N CYS A 182 12.18 -14.64 -3.54
CA CYS A 182 11.19 -14.17 -2.58
C CYS A 182 11.69 -14.28 -1.13
N ARG A 183 11.81 -13.15 -0.44
CA ARG A 183 12.20 -13.14 1.00
C ARG A 183 11.15 -13.76 1.92
N LEU A 184 9.92 -13.91 1.43
CA LEU A 184 8.81 -14.53 2.15
C LEU A 184 8.67 -16.04 1.84
N TYR A 185 9.58 -16.63 1.05
CA TYR A 185 9.46 -18.01 0.57
C TYR A 185 9.27 -19.04 1.70
N ASP A 186 10.11 -18.95 2.72
CA ASP A 186 10.14 -19.83 3.89
C ASP A 186 8.97 -19.61 4.84
N HIS A 187 8.07 -18.68 4.53
CA HIS A 187 6.86 -18.39 5.31
C HIS A 187 5.59 -18.42 4.45
N CYS A 188 5.72 -18.68 3.14
CA CYS A 188 4.62 -18.68 2.21
C CYS A 188 3.91 -20.06 2.20
N PRO A 189 2.63 -20.13 2.60
CA PRO A 189 1.87 -21.38 2.59
C PRO A 189 1.30 -21.72 1.21
N TRP A 190 1.49 -20.87 0.19
CA TRP A 190 0.90 -21.06 -1.13
C TRP A 190 1.42 -22.32 -1.82
N GLU A 191 0.50 -23.24 -2.13
CA GLU A 191 0.80 -24.53 -2.75
C GLU A 191 1.43 -24.39 -4.15
N GLY A 192 1.13 -23.30 -4.87
CA GLY A 192 1.68 -23.03 -6.20
C GLY A 192 3.09 -22.41 -6.22
N LYS A 193 3.77 -22.32 -5.07
CA LYS A 193 5.12 -21.73 -4.99
C LYS A 193 6.11 -22.54 -5.83
N ARG A 194 6.95 -21.86 -6.61
CA ARG A 194 8.00 -22.51 -7.38
C ARG A 194 9.18 -22.88 -6.47
N PRO A 195 9.91 -23.97 -6.73
CA PRO A 195 11.13 -24.27 -5.99
C PRO A 195 12.07 -23.06 -5.98
N ALA A 196 12.69 -22.82 -4.82
CA ALA A 196 13.76 -21.84 -4.69
C ALA A 196 15.02 -22.33 -5.39
#